data_AF-A0A0C1XYW4-F1
#
_entry.id   AF-A0A0C1XYW4-F1
#
_cell.length_a   1.000
_cell.length_b   1.000
_cell.length_c   1.000
_cell.angle_alpha   90.00
_cell.angle_beta   90.00
_cell.angle_gamma   90.00
#
_symmetry.space_group_name_H-M   'P 1'
#
loop_
_entity.id
_entity.type
_entity.pdbx_description
1 polymer ?
#
loop_
_entity_poly.entity_id
_entity_poly.type
_entity_poly.pdbx_seq_one_letter_code
_entity_poly.pdbx_strand_id
1 'polypeptide(L)' 'MRRGRRLAIDVGDARIGVASCDPDGILATPVETVPGRDVPAAHRR' A
#
# COMPACT_ATOMS: atom_id res chain seq x y z
N MET A 1 13.36 16.00 2.65
CA MET A 1 12.16 15.40 1.99
C MET A 1 10.94 16.25 2.35
N ARG A 2 9.93 16.39 1.47
CA ARG A 2 8.72 17.16 1.81
C ARG A 2 7.92 16.44 2.89
N ARG A 3 7.31 17.20 3.82
CA ARG A 3 6.38 16.68 4.83
C ARG A 3 5.13 16.14 4.16
N GLY A 4 4.58 15.06 4.70
CA GLY A 4 3.36 14.44 4.18
C GLY A 4 3.36 12.92 4.37
N ARG A 5 2.16 12.33 4.25
CA ARG A 5 2.01 10.87 4.29
C ARG A 5 2.76 10.23 3.12
N ARG A 6 3.31 9.05 3.36
CA ARG A 6 3.97 8.23 2.34
C ARG A 6 3.29 6.88 2.28
N LEU A 7 3.26 6.30 1.09
CA LEU A 7 2.79 4.93 0.90
C LEU A 7 4.00 3.99 0.86
N ALA A 8 3.92 2.90 1.62
CA ALA A 8 4.78 1.74 1.47
C ALA A 8 4.04 0.70 0.64
N ILE A 9 4.73 0.15 -0.36
CA ILE A 9 4.20 -0.84 -1.30
C ILE A 9 5.08 -2.08 -1.20
N ASP A 10 4.48 -3.19 -0.79
CA ASP A 10 5.12 -4.51 -0.70
C ASP A 10 4.52 -5.44 -1.75
N VAL A 11 5.27 -5.72 -2.81
CA VAL A 11 4.79 -6.45 -3.99
C VAL A 11 5.20 -7.91 -3.89
N GLY A 12 4.22 -8.82 -3.89
CA GLY A 12 4.42 -10.25 -4.11
C GLY A 12 3.51 -10.78 -5.21
N ASP A 13 3.77 -12.00 -5.68
CA ASP A 13 3.04 -12.59 -6.81
C ASP A 13 1.53 -12.73 -6.55
N ALA A 14 1.16 -13.12 -5.34
CA ALA A 14 -0.24 -13.32 -4.97
C ALA A 14 -0.97 -12.03 -4.58
N ARG A 15 -0.25 -11.02 -4.07
CA ARG A 15 -0.84 -9.84 -3.42
C ARG A 15 0.15 -8.70 -3.24
N ILE A 16 -0.40 -7.50 -3.07
CA ILE A 16 0.31 -6.26 -2.80
C ILE A 16 -0.18 -5.73 -1.45
N GLY A 17 0.74 -5.57 -0.50
CA GLY A 17 0.48 -4.87 0.75
C GLY A 17 0.63 -3.36 0.58
N VAL A 18 -0.35 -2.59 1.07
CA VAL A 18 -0.29 -1.12 1.07
C VAL A 18 -0.38 -0.61 2.50
N ALA A 19 0.56 0.26 2.89
CA ALA A 19 0.54 0.95 4.17
C ALA A 19 0.78 2.45 3.99
N SER A 20 0.25 3.27 4.89
CA SER A 20 0.50 4.71 4.97
C SER A 20 1.21 5.03 6.27
N CYS A 21 2.10 6.01 6.28
CA CYS A 21 2.65 6.57 7.52
C CYS A 21 2.05 7.94 7.87
N ASP A 22 2.30 8.39 9.10
CA ASP A 22 2.04 9.77 9.54
C ASP A 22 2.88 10.80 8.74
N PRO A 23 2.58 12.11 8.82
CA PRO A 23 3.28 13.14 8.03
C PRO A 23 4.79 13.26 8.27
N ASP A 24 5.25 12.77 9.41
CA ASP A 24 6.64 12.83 9.84
C ASP A 24 7.38 11.50 9.48
N GLY A 25 6.62 10.47 9.10
CA GLY A 25 7.13 9.22 8.54
C GLY A 25 7.57 8.20 9.58
N ILE A 26 7.02 8.24 10.79
CA ILE A 26 7.48 7.46 11.94
C ILE A 26 6.76 6.11 12.04
N LEU A 27 5.43 6.12 12.00
CA LEU A 27 4.60 4.94 12.22
C LEU A 27 3.82 4.61 10.95
N ALA A 28 4.07 3.42 10.40
CA ALA A 28 3.27 2.86 9.31
C ALA A 28 2.03 2.15 9.85
N THR A 29 0.88 2.39 9.22
CA THR A 29 -0.36 1.68 9.46
C THR A 29 -0.87 1.04 8.17
N PRO A 30 -1.43 -0.18 8.23
CA PRO A 30 -1.96 -0.85 7.06
C PRO A 30 -3.14 -0.07 6.48
N VAL A 31 -3.21 -0.02 5.14
CA VAL A 31 -4.31 0.61 4.38
C VAL A 31 -5.17 -0.47 3.76
N GLU A 32 -4.58 -1.33 2.93
CA GLU A 32 -5.28 -2.42 2.27
C GLU A 32 -4.32 -3.51 1.79
N THR A 33 -4.89 -4.63 1.34
CA THR A 33 -4.19 -5.67 0.59
C THR A 33 -4.89 -5.81 -0.76
N VAL A 34 -4.18 -5.47 -1.83
CA VAL A 34 -4.67 -5.61 -3.20
C VAL A 34 -4.26 -6.99 -3.72
N PRO A 35 -5.16 -7.77 -4.29
CA PRO A 35 -4.78 -9.07 -4.82
C PRO A 35 -4.03 -8.95 -6.17
N GLY A 36 -3.27 -9.98 -6.54
CA GLY A 36 -2.38 -9.97 -7.71
C GLY A 36 -3.09 -9.78 -9.05
N ARG A 37 -2.30 -9.46 -10.10
CA ARG A 37 -2.78 -9.05 -11.43
C ARG A 37 -3.81 -10.00 -12.07
N ASP A 38 -3.73 -11.29 -11.79
CA ASP A 38 -4.55 -12.30 -12.47
C ASP A 38 -5.92 -12.52 -11.80
N VAL A 39 -6.26 -11.74 -10.78
CA VAL A 39 -7.60 -11.81 -10.16
C VAL A 39 -8.50 -10.65 -10.58
N PRO A 40 -9.79 -10.89 -10.88
CA PRO A 40 -10.75 -9.85 -11.25
C PRO A 40 -10.87 -8.71 -10.22
N ALA A 41 -10.58 -9.00 -8.94
CA ALA A 41 -10.66 -8.03 -7.85
C ALA A 41 -9.56 -6.95 -7.88
N ALA A 42 -8.47 -7.13 -8.64
CA ALA A 42 -7.34 -6.21 -8.68
C ALA A 42 -7.64 -4.85 -9.38
N HIS A 43 -8.73 -4.76 -10.15
CA HIS A 43 -9.06 -3.57 -10.96
C HIS A 43 -10.08 -2.62 -10.31
N ARG A 44 -10.32 -2.70 -9.00
CA ARG A 44 -11.27 -1.80 -8.33
C ARG A 44 -10.72 -0.36 -8.29
N ARG A 45 -11.60 0.60 -8.58
CA ARG A 45 -11.36 2.05 -8.51
C ARG A 45 -11.66 2.58 -7.11
#